data_AF-A0A2P6P5A2-F1
#
_entry.id   AF-A0A2P6P5A2-F1
#
_cell.length_a   1.000
_cell.length_b   1.000
_cell.length_c   1.000
_cell.angle_alpha   90.00
_cell.angle_beta   90.00
_cell.angle_gamma   90.00
#
_symmetry.space_group_name_H-M   'P 1'
#
loop_
_entity.id
_entity.type
_entity.pdbx_description
1 polymer ?
#
loop_
_entity_poly.entity_id
_entity_poly.type
_entity_poly.pdbx_seq_one_letter_code
_entity_poly.pdbx_strand_id
1 'polypeptide(L)' 'MRYPGIEEEMVEMLQIAMSCVVRLPDQRPKMLDVVKMIENVRRMDNENRPSSGNRSESTTPLGSTPPPVVGTPQSTSKE' A
#
# COMPACT_ATOMS: atom_id res chain seq x y z
N MET A 1 22.94 14.81 -9.59
CA MET A 1 22.05 14.08 -8.68
C MET A 1 22.63 12.70 -8.46
N ARG A 2 23.07 12.37 -7.24
CA ARG A 2 23.15 10.98 -6.80
C ARG A 2 22.02 10.80 -5.82
N TYR A 3 21.14 9.85 -6.08
CA TYR A 3 20.06 9.49 -5.19
C TYR A 3 20.55 8.34 -4.31
N PRO A 4 21.11 8.62 -3.12
CA PRO A 4 21.57 7.57 -2.22
C PRO A 4 20.37 6.67 -1.86
N GLY A 5 20.53 5.35 -2.00
CA GLY A 5 19.50 4.35 -1.68
C GLY A 5 18.62 3.89 -2.86
N ILE A 6 18.34 4.74 -3.85
CA ILE A 6 17.48 4.32 -5.00
C ILE A 6 18.20 3.30 -5.88
N GLU A 7 19.50 3.49 -6.13
CA GLU A 7 20.29 2.52 -6.90
C GLU A 7 20.33 1.15 -6.22
N GLU A 8 20.41 1.10 -4.89
CA GLU A 8 20.40 -0.13 -4.11
C GLU A 8 19.03 -0.82 -4.16
N GLU A 9 17.93 -0.07 -4.05
CA GLU A 9 16.56 -0.58 -4.19
C GLU A 9 16.33 -1.20 -5.57
N MET A 10 16.77 -0.50 -6.62
CA MET A 10 16.66 -0.97 -8.00
C MET A 10 17.48 -2.25 -8.22
N VAL A 11 18.68 -2.34 -7.62
CA VAL A 11 19.52 -3.53 -7.67
C VAL A 11 18.87 -4.71 -6.94
N GLU A 12 18.25 -4.49 -5.78
CA GLU A 12 17.59 -5.55 -5.03
C GLU A 12 16.33 -6.06 -5.74
N MET A 13 15.52 -5.15 -6.30
CA MET A 13 14.37 -5.52 -7.14
C MET A 13 14.80 -6.29 -8.39
N LEU A 14 15.92 -5.91 -9.02
CA LEU A 14 16.47 -6.63 -10.16
C LEU A 14 16.92 -8.04 -9.79
N GLN A 15 17.52 -8.24 -8.61
CA GLN A 15 17.92 -9.56 -8.12
C GLN A 15 16.70 -10.48 -7.87
N ILE A 16 15.60 -9.93 -7.36
CA ILE A 16 14.34 -10.66 -7.24
C ILE A 16 13.86 -11.11 -8.64
N ALA A 17 13.85 -10.20 -9.61
CA ALA A 17 13.44 -10.51 -10.98
C ALA A 17 14.31 -11.60 -11.62
N MET A 18 15.64 -11.52 -11.45
CA MET A 18 16.60 -12.53 -11.93
C MET A 18 16.31 -13.92 -11.35
N SER A 19 15.94 -13.99 -10.06
CA SER A 19 15.55 -15.24 -9.40
C SER A 19 14.26 -15.83 -9.98
N CYS A 20 13.29 -14.98 -10.34
CA CYS A 20 12.03 -15.40 -10.95
C CYS A 20 12.17 -15.96 -12.37
N VAL A 21 13.22 -15.58 -13.11
CA VAL A 21 13.42 -15.96 -14.52
C VAL A 21 14.52 -17.01 -14.73
N VAL A 22 14.95 -17.69 -13.67
CA VAL A 22 15.95 -18.76 -13.78
C VAL A 22 15.48 -19.86 -14.75
N ARG A 23 16.43 -20.42 -15.50
CA ARG A 23 16.19 -21.40 -16.58
C ARG A 23 15.44 -22.65 -16.10
N LEU A 24 15.76 -23.12 -14.89
CA LEU A 24 15.15 -24.30 -14.30
C LEU A 24 13.88 -23.90 -13.52
N PRO A 25 12.68 -24.33 -13.93
CA PRO A 25 11.43 -23.89 -13.33
C PRO A 25 11.33 -24.26 -11.85
N ASP A 26 11.89 -25.41 -11.45
CA ASP A 26 11.86 -25.90 -10.06
C ASP A 26 12.69 -25.05 -9.09
N GLN A 27 13.60 -24.22 -9.61
CA GLN A 27 14.39 -23.28 -8.80
C GLN A 27 13.75 -21.90 -8.67
N ARG A 28 12.64 -21.65 -9.37
CA ARG A 28 11.95 -20.36 -9.25
C ARG A 28 11.32 -20.26 -7.87
N PRO A 29 11.44 -19.10 -7.19
CA PRO A 29 10.80 -18.91 -5.90
C PRO A 29 9.28 -19.02 -6.01
N LYS A 30 8.63 -19.50 -4.95
CA LYS A 30 7.16 -19.46 -4.88
C LYS A 30 6.72 -18.01 -4.80
N MET A 31 5.52 -17.71 -5.31
CA MET A 31 5.04 -16.34 -5.34
C MET A 31 4.89 -15.71 -3.94
N LEU A 32 4.60 -16.52 -2.93
CA LEU A 32 4.61 -16.09 -1.52
C LEU A 32 5.98 -15.60 -1.06
N ASP A 33 7.06 -16.24 -1.51
CA ASP A 33 8.42 -15.84 -1.16
C ASP A 33 8.82 -14.56 -1.92
N VAL A 34 8.42 -14.44 -3.19
CA VAL A 34 8.61 -13.21 -3.98
C VAL A 34 7.94 -12.01 -3.30
N VAL A 35 6.71 -12.15 -2.80
CA VAL A 35 6.01 -11.07 -2.08
C VAL A 35 6.78 -10.67 -0.82
N LYS A 36 7.25 -11.64 -0.02
CA LYS A 36 8.06 -11.35 1.17
C LYS A 36 9.37 -10.64 0.83
N MET A 37 10.04 -11.04 -0.25
CA MET A 37 11.26 -10.38 -0.73
C MET A 37 10.97 -8.92 -1.12
N ILE A 38 9.91 -8.66 -1.88
CA ILE A 38 9.52 -7.31 -2.30
C ILE A 38 9.14 -6.43 -1.08
N GLU A 39 8.43 -6.98 -0.11
CA GLU A 39 8.13 -6.26 1.15
C GLU A 39 9.39 -5.90 1.94
N ASN A 40 10.44 -6.72 1.86
CA ASN A 40 11.71 -6.45 2.52
C ASN A 40 12.42 -5.25 1.90
N VAL A 41 12.44 -5.16 0.57
CA VAL A 41 12.98 -4.01 -0.17
C VAL A 41 12.30 -2.71 0.27
N ARG A 42 10.96 -2.72 0.38
CA ARG A 42 10.18 -1.55 0.83
C ARG A 42 10.44 -1.12 2.28
N ARG A 43 10.88 -2.05 3.15
CA ARG A 43 11.23 -1.71 4.54
C ARG A 43 12.58 -1.00 4.62
N MET A 44 13.53 -1.37 3.77
CA MET A 44 14.85 -0.72 3.70
C MET A 44 14.76 0.78 3.34
N ASP A 45 13.79 1.17 2.51
CA ASP A 45 13.46 2.59 2.22
C ASP A 45 13.12 3.39 3.49
N ASN A 46 12.31 2.82 4.39
CA ASN A 46 11.86 3.52 5.60
C ASN A 46 12.96 3.64 6.67
N GLU A 47 13.93 2.73 6.68
CA GLU A 47 15.04 2.75 7.63
C GLU A 47 16.17 3.69 7.20
N ASN A 48 16.44 3.78 5.89
CA ASN A 48 17.48 4.66 5.34
C ASN A 48 17.05 6.14 5.26
N ARG A 49 15.74 6.41 5.21
CA ARG A 49 15.22 7.77 5.32
C ARG A 49 15.11 8.14 6.81
N PRO A 50 15.88 9.12 7.34
CA PRO A 50 15.65 9.59 8.70
C PRO A 50 14.19 10.04 8.78
N SER A 51 13.42 9.34 9.59
CA SER A 51 11.98 9.53 9.75
C SER A 51 11.69 10.96 10.21
N SER A 52 11.48 11.88 9.27
CA SER A 52 10.78 13.12 9.55
C SER A 52 9.31 12.76 9.70
N GLY A 53 8.92 12.47 10.94
CA GLY A 53 7.55 12.15 11.30
C GLY A 53 6.59 13.22 10.80
N ASN A 54 5.70 12.83 9.88
CA ASN A 54 4.38 13.43 9.81
C ASN A 54 3.41 12.38 10.35
N ARG A 55 3.19 12.44 11.66
CA ARG A 55 1.90 12.04 12.21
C ARG A 55 0.85 12.96 11.60
N SER A 56 0.25 12.56 10.48
CA SER A 56 -1.08 13.06 10.17
C SER A 56 -2.06 12.20 10.94
N GLU A 57 -2.26 12.58 12.19
CA GLU A 57 -3.46 12.25 12.95
C GLU A 57 -4.63 12.92 12.23
N SER A 58 -5.25 12.19 11.32
CA SER A 58 -6.59 12.49 10.84
C SER A 58 -7.34 11.19 10.92
N THR A 59 -7.70 10.85 12.14
CA THR A 59 -8.79 9.95 12.45
C THR A 59 -10.04 10.44 11.72
N THR A 60 -10.39 9.80 10.62
CA THR A 60 -11.78 9.77 10.15
C THR A 60 -12.22 8.30 10.20
N PRO A 61 -12.98 7.91 11.23
CA PRO A 61 -13.55 6.58 11.34
C PRO A 61 -14.49 6.32 10.16
N LEU A 62 -14.44 5.08 9.69
CA LEU A 62 -15.41 4.48 8.78
C LEU A 62 -16.86 4.79 9.20
N GLY A 63 -17.67 5.34 8.29
CA GLY A 63 -19.13 5.28 8.39
C GLY A 63 -19.86 6.55 7.96
N SER A 64 -20.43 6.55 6.74
CA SER A 64 -21.85 6.82 6.48
C SER A 64 -22.09 7.04 4.98
N THR A 65 -22.70 6.03 4.39
CA THR A 65 -23.70 6.09 3.31
C THR A 65 -24.36 7.46 3.10
N PRO A 66 -24.65 7.85 1.83
CA PRO A 66 -25.49 9.03 1.57
C PRO A 66 -26.84 8.88 2.27
N PRO A 67 -27.43 9.97 2.80
CA PRO A 67 -28.65 9.88 3.59
C PRO A 67 -29.79 9.27 2.76
N PRO A 68 -30.54 8.28 3.29
CA PRO A 68 -31.81 7.91 2.70
C PRO A 68 -32.75 9.11 2.82
N VAL A 69 -33.42 9.45 1.72
CA VAL A 69 -34.53 10.40 1.70
C VAL A 69 -35.68 9.79 2.50
N VAL A 70 -35.67 9.97 3.83
CA VAL A 70 -36.75 9.53 4.69
C VAL A 70 -37.82 10.62 4.65
N GLY A 71 -38.91 10.32 3.93
CA GLY A 71 -40.15 11.09 4.05
C GLY A 71 -40.68 10.98 5.47
N THR A 72 -41.11 12.11 6.02
CA THR A 72 -42.01 12.13 7.18
C THR A 72 -43.32 12.78 6.78
N PRO A 73 -44.47 12.15 7.11
CA PRO A 73 -45.79 12.69 6.86
C PRO A 73 -46.18 13.65 7.98
N GLN A 74 -46.93 14.70 7.67
CA GLN A 74 -47.89 15.22 8.65
C GLN A 74 -49.11 15.83 7.97
N SER A 75 -50.23 15.20 8.29
CA SER A 75 -51.60 15.59 8.00
C SER A 75 -51.95 16.89 8.73
N THR A 76 -52.68 17.82 8.10
CA THR A 76 -54.07 18.14 8.45
C THR A 76 -54.53 19.51 7.89
N SER A 77 -55.72 19.47 7.29
CA SER A 77 -56.81 20.44 7.38
C SER A 77 -56.75 21.80 6.64
N LYS A 78 -57.60 21.85 5.59
CA LYS A 78 -58.83 22.67 5.48
C LYS A 78 -58.66 24.17 5.24
N GLU A 79 -58.87 24.57 3.98
CA GLU A 79 -60.02 25.39 3.53
C GLU A 79 -60.28 25.13 2.04
#